data_AF-A0A8T4FFI7-F1
#
_entry.id   AF-A0A8T4FFI7-F1
#
_cell.length_a   1.000
_cell.length_b   1.000
_cell.length_c   1.000
_cell.angle_alpha   90.00
_cell.angle_beta   90.00
_cell.angle_gamma   90.00
#
_symmetry.space_group_name_H-M   'P 1'
#
loop_
_entity.id
_entity.type
_entity.pdbx_description
1 polymer ?
#
loop_
_entity_poly.entity_id
_entity_poly.type
_entity_poly.pdbx_seq_one_letter_code
_entity_poly.pdbx_strand_id
1 'polypeptide(L)'
;MHVGPDVSHGFPSAEANTKTQTHIAGSGFCRGERVSIAASSKGRVWSPDSAASLKEWRDWCDELGTRLLDESISIDSIIANFILPEPVQGRPGAAVLALEWPWRLYELMTETLHIEHDGHSYWILDLDLRPANEATTGPIAFDVATDYWAVRYDLQIEDGKLTYRCLAPTELVVRNRKDTVPLSQWLNAAGLTIHFQGDQTLDPDGILIRINHDIDPYPREKLVAVDWKGTNLKVESQKEEKLADSIQARAIRDLLAERAWDVVLDDDGAGEVADIVAVTLTDDSVLVRLIHCKYAGAATAGARVDDLYEVCGQAIKSVRWRQHISDMFRHLEQRAKKKYNRTGVSPWEAGDLAALYRLRDHAQLVPLTFQIVIVQPGLSKQKATADQLQQLASTELHVRHTADASLTVICNT
;
A
#
# COMPACT_ATOMS: atom_id res chain seq x y z
N MET A 1 -3.67 -11.93 12.53
CA MET A 1 -5.10 -11.75 12.87
C MET A 1 -5.18 -10.63 13.89
N HIS A 2 -6.01 -9.63 13.62
CA HIS A 2 -6.35 -8.48 14.44
C HIS A 2 -7.64 -8.79 15.20
N VAL A 3 -7.63 -8.62 16.52
CA VAL A 3 -8.83 -8.73 17.36
C VAL A 3 -9.22 -7.32 17.76
N GLY A 4 -10.50 -6.95 17.66
CA GLY A 4 -10.95 -5.62 18.09
C GLY A 4 -10.62 -5.33 19.56
N PRO A 5 -10.53 -4.06 19.98
CA PRO A 5 -10.23 -3.71 21.37
C PRO A 5 -11.24 -4.38 22.31
N ASP A 6 -10.75 -4.87 23.45
CA ASP A 6 -11.62 -5.49 24.44
C ASP A 6 -12.59 -4.44 25.00
N VAL A 7 -13.87 -4.61 24.65
CA VAL A 7 -14.99 -3.79 25.11
C VAL A 7 -15.10 -3.73 26.64
N SER A 8 -14.46 -4.65 27.38
CA SER A 8 -14.38 -4.62 28.83
C SER A 8 -13.70 -3.36 29.38
N HIS A 9 -12.75 -2.77 28.64
CA HIS A 9 -12.04 -1.54 29.02
C HIS A 9 -12.92 -0.28 28.97
N GLY A 10 -14.07 -0.32 28.30
CA GLY A 10 -15.03 0.79 28.24
C GLY A 10 -16.03 0.83 29.41
N PHE A 11 -16.04 -0.17 30.29
CA PHE A 11 -16.96 -0.22 31.43
C PHE A 11 -16.31 0.33 32.71
N PRO A 12 -17.08 1.05 33.56
CA PRO A 12 -16.66 1.32 34.93
C PRO A 12 -16.26 0.00 35.61
N SER A 13 -15.20 0.01 36.42
CA SER A 13 -14.60 -1.18 37.05
C SER A 13 -15.58 -2.07 37.85
N ALA A 14 -16.71 -1.51 38.29
CA ALA A 14 -17.79 -2.25 38.94
C ALA A 14 -18.64 -3.11 37.96
N GLU A 15 -18.79 -2.70 36.70
CA GLU A 15 -19.59 -3.42 35.69
C GLU A 15 -18.76 -4.45 34.90
N ALA A 16 -17.46 -4.18 34.69
CA ALA A 16 -16.55 -5.07 33.96
C ALA A 16 -16.48 -6.48 34.58
N ASN A 17 -16.54 -6.57 35.92
CA ASN A 17 -16.49 -7.86 36.65
C ASN A 17 -17.75 -8.73 36.53
N THR A 18 -18.84 -8.21 35.94
CA THR A 18 -20.11 -8.96 35.77
C THR A 18 -20.38 -9.40 34.34
N LYS A 19 -19.52 -9.02 33.39
CA LYS A 19 -19.71 -9.33 31.97
C LYS A 19 -18.67 -10.35 31.52
N THR A 20 -19.14 -11.41 30.88
CA THR A 20 -18.27 -12.41 30.26
C THR A 20 -18.20 -12.14 28.76
N GLN A 21 -17.00 -12.21 28.19
CA GLN A 21 -16.83 -12.16 26.74
C GLN A 21 -17.53 -13.38 26.12
N THR A 22 -18.61 -13.14 25.40
CA THR A 22 -19.44 -14.20 24.79
C THR A 22 -19.18 -14.39 23.31
N HIS A 23 -18.56 -13.39 22.67
CA HIS A 23 -18.27 -13.36 21.25
C HIS A 23 -16.85 -12.83 21.07
N ILE A 24 -16.12 -13.42 20.14
CA ILE A 24 -14.85 -12.92 19.64
C ILE A 24 -15.03 -12.64 18.15
N ALA A 25 -14.44 -11.56 17.67
CA ALA A 25 -14.36 -11.26 16.25
C ALA A 25 -12.92 -10.83 15.95
N GLY A 26 -12.36 -11.42 14.90
CA GLY A 26 -11.05 -11.07 14.39
C GLY A 26 -11.09 -10.89 12.89
N SER A 27 -10.25 -10.00 12.38
CA SER A 27 -9.99 -9.84 10.96
C SER A 27 -8.52 -10.14 10.68
N GLY A 28 -8.17 -10.57 9.49
CA GLY A 28 -6.79 -10.80 9.11
C GLY A 28 -6.66 -10.98 7.61
N PHE A 29 -5.57 -11.59 7.19
CA PHE A 29 -5.33 -11.93 5.80
C PHE A 29 -5.12 -13.43 5.65
N CYS A 30 -5.67 -14.01 4.60
CA CYS A 30 -5.43 -15.39 4.20
C CYS A 30 -5.21 -15.41 2.70
N ARG A 31 -4.04 -15.88 2.25
CA ARG A 31 -3.66 -15.90 0.81
C ARG A 31 -3.82 -14.53 0.14
N GLY A 32 -3.51 -13.46 0.88
CA GLY A 32 -3.57 -12.08 0.38
C GLY A 32 -4.96 -11.46 0.35
N GLU A 33 -5.99 -12.20 0.76
CA GLU A 33 -7.36 -11.70 0.87
C GLU A 33 -7.70 -11.38 2.33
N ARG A 34 -8.42 -10.28 2.54
CA ARG A 34 -8.91 -9.92 3.86
C ARG A 34 -9.99 -10.91 4.27
N VAL A 35 -9.84 -11.50 5.45
CA VAL A 35 -10.80 -12.44 6.04
C VAL A 35 -11.27 -11.93 7.38
N SER A 36 -12.59 -12.00 7.62
CA SER A 36 -13.16 -11.74 8.94
C SER A 36 -13.79 -13.02 9.47
N ILE A 37 -13.58 -13.30 10.76
CA ILE A 37 -14.16 -14.46 11.42
C ILE A 37 -14.61 -14.08 12.81
N ALA A 38 -15.79 -14.55 13.18
CA ALA A 38 -16.34 -14.37 14.50
C ALA A 38 -16.80 -15.71 15.06
N ALA A 39 -16.65 -15.86 16.36
CA ALA A 39 -17.05 -17.05 17.07
C ALA A 39 -17.76 -16.67 18.36
N SER A 40 -18.67 -17.54 18.80
CA SER A 40 -19.37 -17.41 20.07
C SER A 40 -18.93 -18.51 21.03
N SER A 41 -19.04 -18.24 22.32
CA SER A 41 -18.80 -19.23 23.37
C SER A 41 -19.73 -20.46 23.29
N LYS A 42 -20.79 -20.40 22.48
CA LYS A 42 -21.70 -21.53 22.19
C LYS A 42 -21.28 -22.36 20.98
N GLY A 43 -20.07 -22.18 20.45
CA GLY A 43 -19.52 -22.98 19.36
C GLY A 43 -20.06 -22.62 17.97
N ARG A 44 -20.70 -21.45 17.81
CA ARG A 44 -21.05 -20.93 16.48
C ARG A 44 -19.89 -20.12 15.92
N VAL A 45 -19.59 -20.32 14.64
CA VAL A 45 -18.60 -19.55 13.87
C VAL A 45 -19.30 -18.96 12.65
N TRP A 46 -19.03 -17.69 12.35
CA TRP A 46 -19.57 -17.00 11.18
C TRP A 46 -18.57 -15.96 10.65
N SER A 47 -18.79 -15.50 9.42
CA SER A 47 -18.12 -14.34 8.84
C SER A 47 -19.18 -13.25 8.56
N PRO A 48 -18.84 -11.95 8.69
CA PRO A 48 -19.67 -10.87 8.15
C PRO A 48 -19.69 -10.85 6.61
N ASP A 49 -18.75 -11.54 5.95
CA ASP A 49 -18.65 -11.59 4.49
C ASP A 49 -19.77 -12.45 3.88
N SER A 50 -20.23 -12.06 2.69
CA SER A 50 -21.27 -12.79 1.96
C SER A 50 -20.64 -13.72 0.92
N ALA A 51 -21.03 -14.99 0.91
CA ALA A 51 -20.65 -15.90 -0.16
C ALA A 51 -21.44 -15.59 -1.44
N ALA A 52 -20.76 -15.50 -2.58
CA ALA A 52 -21.37 -15.26 -3.89
C ALA A 52 -22.07 -16.52 -4.43
N SER A 53 -21.74 -17.71 -3.92
CA SER A 53 -22.39 -18.96 -4.33
C SER A 53 -22.46 -20.01 -3.21
N LEU A 54 -23.33 -21.01 -3.38
CA LEU A 54 -23.40 -22.17 -2.48
C LEU A 54 -22.10 -22.97 -2.45
N LYS A 55 -21.38 -23.04 -3.57
CA LYS A 55 -20.10 -23.73 -3.65
C LYS A 55 -19.07 -23.03 -2.76
N GLU A 56 -18.96 -21.72 -2.88
CA GLU A 56 -18.05 -20.90 -2.07
C GLU A 56 -18.36 -21.04 -0.57
N TRP A 57 -19.64 -21.00 -0.19
CA TRP A 57 -20.04 -21.23 1.20
C TRP A 57 -19.62 -22.61 1.71
N ARG A 58 -19.81 -23.67 0.91
CA ARG A 58 -19.38 -25.03 1.26
C ARG A 58 -17.86 -25.12 1.39
N ASP A 59 -17.12 -24.58 0.44
CA ASP A 59 -15.65 -24.62 0.44
C ASP A 59 -15.11 -23.85 1.67
N TRP A 60 -15.74 -22.74 2.07
CA TRP A 60 -15.43 -22.05 3.32
C TRP A 60 -15.68 -22.92 4.57
N CYS A 61 -16.80 -23.65 4.62
CA CYS A 61 -17.08 -24.59 5.70
C CYS A 61 -16.05 -25.73 5.77
N ASP A 62 -15.63 -26.28 4.62
CA ASP A 62 -14.64 -27.36 4.53
C ASP A 62 -13.24 -26.88 4.99
N GLU A 63 -12.84 -25.67 4.56
CA GLU A 63 -11.59 -25.03 4.99
C GLU A 63 -11.58 -24.74 6.50
N LEU A 64 -12.68 -24.20 7.03
CA LEU A 64 -12.84 -23.97 8.46
C LEU A 64 -12.83 -25.28 9.26
N GLY A 65 -13.55 -26.30 8.78
CA GLY A 65 -13.62 -27.62 9.41
C GLY A 65 -12.25 -28.28 9.52
N THR A 66 -11.44 -28.19 8.47
CA THR A 66 -10.06 -28.73 8.47
C THR A 66 -9.22 -28.06 9.56
N ARG A 67 -9.32 -26.73 9.71
CA ARG A 67 -8.59 -25.99 10.75
C ARG A 67 -9.10 -26.30 12.16
N LEU A 68 -10.42 -26.43 12.35
CA LEU A 68 -11.00 -26.72 13.66
C LEU A 68 -10.67 -28.15 14.16
N LEU A 69 -10.41 -29.08 13.24
CA LEU A 69 -10.08 -30.47 13.53
C LEU A 69 -8.57 -30.73 13.59
N ASP A 70 -7.74 -29.73 13.29
CA ASP A 70 -6.28 -29.87 13.30
C ASP A 70 -5.73 -29.73 14.74
N GLU A 71 -5.49 -30.88 15.37
CA GLU A 71 -4.92 -30.96 16.73
C GLU A 71 -3.47 -30.48 16.82
N SER A 72 -2.78 -30.25 15.69
CA SER A 72 -1.43 -29.68 15.68
C SER A 72 -1.42 -28.16 15.92
N ILE A 73 -2.57 -27.50 15.82
CA ILE A 73 -2.70 -26.07 16.06
C ILE A 73 -2.61 -25.76 17.56
N SER A 74 -1.53 -25.09 17.95
CA SER A 74 -1.35 -24.58 19.31
C SER A 74 -2.05 -23.23 19.50
N ILE A 75 -3.03 -23.20 20.41
CA ILE A 75 -3.72 -21.95 20.81
C ILE A 75 -2.73 -20.95 21.41
N ASP A 76 -1.79 -21.41 22.24
CA ASP A 76 -0.77 -20.55 22.85
C ASP A 76 0.12 -19.89 21.79
N SER A 77 0.48 -20.64 20.73
CA SER A 77 1.22 -20.10 19.60
C SER A 77 0.41 -19.07 18.81
N ILE A 78 -0.90 -19.29 18.64
CA ILE A 78 -1.79 -18.32 17.98
C ILE A 78 -1.89 -17.02 18.79
N ILE A 79 -2.14 -17.13 20.10
CA ILE A 79 -2.31 -15.97 21.00
C ILE A 79 -1.01 -15.19 21.12
N ALA A 80 0.14 -15.87 21.20
CA ALA A 80 1.45 -15.21 21.23
C ALA A 80 1.72 -14.36 19.97
N ASN A 81 1.06 -14.67 18.86
CA ASN A 81 1.18 -13.94 17.59
C ASN A 81 -0.03 -13.02 17.30
N PHE A 82 -0.92 -12.80 18.27
CA PHE A 82 -2.00 -11.83 18.10
C PHE A 82 -1.44 -10.41 18.10
N ILE A 83 -1.84 -9.66 17.09
CA ILE A 83 -1.59 -8.23 17.03
C ILE A 83 -2.71 -7.58 17.85
N LEU A 84 -2.36 -7.06 19.01
CA LEU A 84 -3.27 -6.33 19.87
C LEU A 84 -3.27 -4.86 19.41
N PRO A 85 -4.42 -4.33 18.99
CA PRO A 85 -4.52 -2.94 18.58
C PRO A 85 -4.55 -2.05 19.82
N GLU A 86 -3.75 -1.00 19.81
CA GLU A 86 -3.59 -0.11 20.97
C GLU A 86 -4.02 1.32 20.61
N PRO A 87 -4.86 1.98 21.41
CA PRO A 87 -5.14 3.40 21.22
C PRO A 87 -3.85 4.22 21.32
N VAL A 88 -3.52 4.95 20.26
CA VAL A 88 -2.27 5.70 20.18
C VAL A 88 -2.29 6.88 21.14
N GLN A 89 -1.34 6.97 22.07
CA GLN A 89 -1.28 8.11 23.00
C GLN A 89 -0.56 9.33 22.39
N GLY A 90 0.36 9.08 21.46
CA GLY A 90 1.13 10.10 20.76
C GLY A 90 1.88 9.48 19.58
N ARG A 91 2.51 10.32 18.75
CA ARG A 91 3.23 9.86 17.56
C ARG A 91 4.25 8.76 17.92
N PRO A 92 4.23 7.59 17.25
CA PRO A 92 5.29 6.60 17.36
C PRO A 92 6.65 7.20 16.99
N GLY A 93 7.70 6.91 17.77
CA GLY A 93 9.08 7.37 17.51
C GLY A 93 9.75 6.65 16.32
N ALA A 94 9.12 6.69 15.16
CA ALA A 94 9.55 6.02 13.93
C ALA A 94 9.35 6.93 12.71
N ALA A 95 10.12 6.66 11.64
CA ALA A 95 9.93 7.34 10.36
C ALA A 95 8.57 6.96 9.74
N VAL A 96 7.93 7.91 9.05
CA VAL A 96 6.70 7.68 8.31
C VAL A 96 7.06 7.24 6.90
N LEU A 97 6.66 6.03 6.53
CA LEU A 97 6.92 5.45 5.21
C LEU A 97 5.89 5.92 4.18
N ALA A 98 4.62 6.00 4.60
CA ALA A 98 3.53 6.38 3.72
C ALA A 98 2.35 6.96 4.51
N LEU A 99 1.61 7.85 3.86
CA LEU A 99 0.24 8.19 4.25
C LEU A 99 -0.71 7.75 3.14
N GLU A 100 -1.90 7.31 3.51
CA GLU A 100 -2.90 6.84 2.58
C GLU A 100 -4.26 7.49 2.79
N TRP A 101 -4.88 7.84 1.65
CA TRP A 101 -6.29 8.18 1.57
C TRP A 101 -7.17 7.02 2.07
N PRO A 102 -8.29 7.30 2.77
CA PRO A 102 -9.23 6.26 3.17
C PRO A 102 -9.74 5.44 1.99
N TRP A 103 -9.77 4.11 2.17
CA TRP A 103 -10.08 3.17 1.09
C TRP A 103 -11.40 3.46 0.36
N ARG A 104 -12.42 3.94 1.08
CA ARG A 104 -13.73 4.35 0.52
C ARG A 104 -13.64 5.32 -0.67
N LEU A 105 -12.55 6.08 -0.79
CA LEU A 105 -12.33 6.97 -1.94
C LEU A 105 -12.05 6.19 -3.23
N TYR A 106 -11.34 5.06 -3.12
CA TYR A 106 -11.03 4.17 -4.23
C TYR A 106 -12.22 3.27 -4.60
N GLU A 107 -13.12 2.93 -3.68
CA GLU A 107 -14.31 2.12 -4.02
C GLU A 107 -15.28 2.91 -4.90
N LEU A 108 -15.52 4.15 -4.49
CA LEU A 108 -16.50 4.99 -5.16
C LEU A 108 -16.05 5.28 -6.60
N MET A 109 -14.75 5.52 -6.86
CA MET A 109 -14.17 5.98 -8.15
C MET A 109 -15.02 7.00 -8.90
N THR A 110 -15.97 7.64 -8.23
CA THR A 110 -16.72 8.73 -8.78
C THR A 110 -15.79 9.92 -8.62
N GLU A 111 -15.47 10.61 -9.71
CA GLU A 111 -14.74 11.90 -9.72
C GLU A 111 -15.60 12.98 -9.01
N THR A 112 -15.98 12.74 -7.76
CA THR A 112 -16.92 13.54 -6.99
C THR A 112 -16.22 14.38 -5.95
N LEU A 113 -15.03 13.95 -5.53
CA LEU A 113 -14.18 14.65 -4.57
C LEU A 113 -13.00 15.23 -5.31
N HIS A 114 -13.05 16.54 -5.49
CA HIS A 114 -11.99 17.30 -6.11
C HIS A 114 -11.32 18.23 -5.11
N ILE A 115 -10.04 18.50 -5.32
CA ILE A 115 -9.30 19.55 -4.66
C ILE A 115 -9.21 20.75 -5.59
N GLU A 116 -9.64 21.91 -5.10
CA GLU A 116 -9.44 23.18 -5.77
C GLU A 116 -8.15 23.85 -5.27
N HIS A 117 -7.29 24.22 -6.22
CA HIS A 117 -6.05 24.95 -5.96
C HIS A 117 -5.76 25.87 -7.14
N ASP A 118 -5.49 27.16 -6.87
CA ASP A 118 -5.18 28.18 -7.88
C ASP A 118 -6.16 28.24 -9.08
N GLY A 119 -7.46 27.99 -8.81
CA GLY A 119 -8.51 28.01 -9.83
C GLY A 119 -8.59 26.73 -10.70
N HIS A 120 -7.75 25.74 -10.43
CA HIS A 120 -7.78 24.43 -11.06
C HIS A 120 -8.40 23.38 -10.13
N SER A 121 -9.03 22.36 -10.73
CA SER A 121 -9.70 21.27 -10.01
C SER A 121 -8.95 19.96 -10.29
N TYR A 122 -8.49 19.31 -9.24
CA TYR A 122 -7.75 18.05 -9.28
C TYR A 122 -8.60 16.96 -8.64
N TRP A 123 -8.64 15.75 -9.20
CA TRP A 123 -9.29 14.65 -8.49
C TRP A 123 -8.45 14.30 -7.26
N ILE A 124 -9.08 14.01 -6.12
CA ILE A 124 -8.34 13.77 -4.86
C ILE A 124 -7.36 12.59 -4.97
N LEU A 125 -7.68 11.58 -5.78
CA LEU A 125 -6.81 10.42 -6.01
C LEU A 125 -5.70 10.67 -7.04
N ASP A 126 -5.71 11.82 -7.72
CA ASP A 126 -4.58 12.29 -8.55
C ASP A 126 -3.54 13.07 -7.70
N LEU A 127 -3.73 13.11 -6.37
CA LEU A 127 -2.80 13.78 -5.43
C LEU A 127 -2.00 12.78 -4.63
N ASP A 128 -0.71 13.10 -4.47
CA ASP A 128 0.19 12.37 -3.59
C ASP A 128 0.17 12.93 -2.18
N LEU A 129 0.39 12.02 -1.22
CA LEU A 129 0.70 12.31 0.16
C LEU A 129 2.17 11.97 0.40
N ARG A 130 3.02 12.99 0.55
CA ARG A 130 4.47 12.86 0.65
C ARG A 130 4.90 13.13 2.10
N PRO A 131 5.23 12.09 2.90
CA PRO A 131 5.69 12.30 4.27
C PRO A 131 7.03 13.04 4.27
N ALA A 132 7.21 13.92 5.26
CA ALA A 132 8.46 14.60 5.51
C ALA A 132 9.08 14.04 6.81
N ASN A 133 10.24 13.39 6.68
CA ASN A 133 10.92 12.65 7.76
C ASN A 133 12.08 13.44 8.40
N GLU A 134 12.05 14.77 8.40
CA GLU A 134 13.12 15.57 9.02
C GLU A 134 13.23 15.33 10.54
N ALA A 135 12.13 14.93 11.17
CA ALA A 135 12.07 14.52 12.57
C ALA A 135 11.16 13.29 12.75
N THR A 136 11.57 12.39 13.66
CA THR A 136 10.78 11.22 14.10
C THR A 136 9.94 11.49 15.35
N THR A 137 9.96 12.74 15.85
CA THR A 137 9.21 13.21 17.02
C THR A 137 8.42 14.47 16.69
N GLY A 138 7.43 14.82 17.52
CA GLY A 138 6.54 15.95 17.26
C GLY A 138 5.51 15.68 16.16
N PRO A 139 4.84 16.70 15.60
CA PRO A 139 3.87 16.53 14.52
C PRO A 139 4.48 15.87 13.28
N ILE A 140 3.70 15.06 12.56
CA ILE A 140 4.08 14.49 11.27
C ILE A 140 3.86 15.55 10.21
N ALA A 141 4.93 16.07 9.61
CA ALA A 141 4.82 16.96 8.46
C ALA A 141 4.64 16.12 7.18
N PHE A 142 3.77 16.57 6.28
CA PHE A 142 3.59 15.95 4.98
C PHE A 142 3.09 16.97 3.94
N ASP A 143 3.45 16.74 2.69
CA ASP A 143 2.95 17.53 1.56
C ASP A 143 1.78 16.81 0.88
N VAL A 144 0.72 17.55 0.61
CA VAL A 144 -0.30 17.17 -0.36
C VAL A 144 0.12 17.80 -1.69
N ALA A 145 0.38 16.98 -2.70
CA ALA A 145 1.09 17.46 -3.88
C ALA A 145 0.59 16.86 -5.20
N THR A 146 0.87 17.58 -6.27
CA THR A 146 0.87 17.10 -7.65
C THR A 146 2.32 17.10 -8.17
N ASP A 147 2.48 16.88 -9.47
CA ASP A 147 3.75 17.10 -10.16
C ASP A 147 4.13 18.60 -10.27
N TYR A 148 3.18 19.52 -10.02
CA TYR A 148 3.36 20.95 -10.27
C TYR A 148 3.42 21.81 -9.01
N TRP A 149 2.78 21.38 -7.93
CA TRP A 149 2.66 22.14 -6.69
C TRP A 149 2.60 21.21 -5.48
N ALA A 150 2.92 21.76 -4.31
CA ALA A 150 2.83 21.09 -3.03
C ALA A 150 2.32 22.06 -1.96
N VAL A 151 1.42 21.60 -1.10
CA VAL A 151 0.92 22.34 0.06
C VAL A 151 1.23 21.53 1.32
N ARG A 152 1.93 22.16 2.26
CA ARG A 152 2.40 21.54 3.51
C ARG A 152 1.31 21.50 4.57
N TYR A 153 1.14 20.33 5.19
CA TYR A 153 0.28 20.07 6.34
C TYR A 153 1.09 19.47 7.48
N ASP A 154 0.52 19.52 8.69
CA ASP A 154 0.95 18.68 9.80
C ASP A 154 -0.19 17.79 10.31
N LEU A 155 0.20 16.68 10.94
CA LEU A 155 -0.65 15.77 11.68
C LEU A 155 -0.13 15.69 13.13
N GLN A 156 -0.94 16.18 14.07
CA GLN A 156 -0.72 16.04 15.50
C GLN A 156 -1.47 14.81 16.02
N ILE A 157 -0.81 14.00 16.84
CA ILE A 157 -1.38 12.80 17.47
C ILE A 157 -1.30 12.99 18.98
N GLU A 158 -2.44 13.02 19.65
CA GLU A 158 -2.54 13.25 21.10
C GLU A 158 -3.80 12.55 21.64
N ASP A 159 -3.64 11.72 22.69
CA ASP A 159 -4.74 11.03 23.39
C ASP A 159 -5.72 10.29 22.46
N GLY A 160 -5.20 9.55 21.48
CA GLY A 160 -5.98 8.79 20.50
C GLY A 160 -6.56 9.63 19.37
N LYS A 161 -6.35 10.94 19.36
CA LYS A 161 -6.93 11.85 18.38
C LYS A 161 -5.90 12.30 17.36
N LEU A 162 -6.25 12.14 16.08
CA LEU A 162 -5.49 12.64 14.94
C LEU A 162 -6.06 14.02 14.55
N THR A 163 -5.21 15.04 14.51
CA THR A 163 -5.59 16.40 14.11
C THR A 163 -4.69 16.90 12.98
N TYR A 164 -5.30 17.21 11.84
CA TYR A 164 -4.62 17.71 10.64
C TYR A 164 -4.75 19.23 10.55
N ARG A 165 -3.66 19.94 10.21
CA ARG A 165 -3.69 21.39 9.97
C ARG A 165 -2.86 21.77 8.75
N CYS A 166 -3.33 22.80 8.03
CA CYS A 166 -2.57 23.40 6.94
C CYS A 166 -1.49 24.31 7.52
N LEU A 167 -0.25 24.19 7.03
CA LEU A 167 0.86 25.07 7.38
C LEU A 167 1.11 26.16 6.32
N ALA A 168 0.47 26.06 5.15
CA ALA A 168 0.58 27.05 4.09
C ALA A 168 -0.37 28.25 4.31
N PRO A 169 -0.06 29.43 3.74
CA PRO A 169 -0.94 30.60 3.82
C PRO A 169 -2.32 30.40 3.18
N THR A 170 -2.38 29.57 2.15
CA THR A 170 -3.62 29.23 1.43
C THR A 170 -3.85 27.73 1.55
N GLU A 171 -5.01 27.35 2.10
CA GLU A 171 -5.40 25.97 2.29
C GLU A 171 -6.09 25.39 1.04
N LEU A 172 -5.89 24.08 0.80
CA LEU A 172 -6.59 23.36 -0.26
C LEU A 172 -8.06 23.20 0.09
N VAL A 173 -8.94 23.29 -0.91
CA VAL A 173 -10.39 23.17 -0.70
C VAL A 173 -10.90 21.88 -1.32
N VAL A 174 -11.54 21.04 -0.52
CA VAL A 174 -12.26 19.85 -0.97
C VAL A 174 -13.64 20.27 -1.44
N ARG A 175 -13.96 19.96 -2.69
CA ARG A 175 -15.29 20.15 -3.28
C ARG A 175 -15.97 18.81 -3.48
N ASN A 176 -17.15 18.67 -2.88
CA ASN A 176 -18.03 17.52 -3.06
C ASN A 176 -19.41 17.99 -3.53
N ARG A 177 -19.67 17.92 -4.84
CA ARG A 177 -20.92 18.27 -5.56
C ARG A 177 -21.58 19.61 -5.18
N LYS A 178 -22.06 19.77 -3.94
CA LYS A 178 -22.75 20.97 -3.41
C LYS A 178 -21.98 21.69 -2.31
N ASP A 179 -21.05 21.02 -1.65
CA ASP A 179 -20.33 21.56 -0.49
C ASP A 179 -18.85 21.72 -0.80
N THR A 180 -18.26 22.78 -0.23
CA THR A 180 -16.82 23.04 -0.25
C THR A 180 -16.34 23.19 1.18
N VAL A 181 -15.31 22.44 1.56
CA VAL A 181 -14.70 22.50 2.90
C VAL A 181 -13.17 22.55 2.79
N PRO A 182 -12.47 23.19 3.73
CA PRO A 182 -11.01 23.10 3.78
C PRO A 182 -10.53 21.65 3.92
N LEU A 183 -9.39 21.31 3.31
CA LEU A 183 -8.86 19.95 3.33
C LEU A 183 -8.57 19.46 4.75
N SER A 184 -8.04 20.32 5.64
CA SER A 184 -7.85 19.96 7.05
C SER A 184 -9.16 19.58 7.73
N GLN A 185 -10.25 20.29 7.47
CA GLN A 185 -11.57 19.96 8.02
C GLN A 185 -12.04 18.59 7.51
N TRP A 186 -11.85 18.31 6.21
CA TRP A 186 -12.19 17.01 5.63
C TRP A 186 -11.33 15.88 6.22
N LEU A 187 -10.01 16.09 6.32
CA LEU A 187 -9.06 15.13 6.92
C LEU A 187 -9.38 14.85 8.39
N ASN A 188 -9.76 15.87 9.17
CA ASN A 188 -10.17 15.70 10.56
C ASN A 188 -11.47 14.87 10.72
N ALA A 189 -12.26 14.70 9.66
CA ALA A 189 -13.45 13.87 9.65
C ALA A 189 -13.24 12.50 8.99
N ALA A 190 -12.33 12.41 8.03
CA ALA A 190 -12.07 11.20 7.23
C ALA A 190 -10.86 10.38 7.72
N GLY A 191 -9.87 11.08 8.29
CA GLY A 191 -8.54 10.59 8.63
C GLY A 191 -7.70 10.13 7.43
N LEU A 192 -6.46 9.75 7.73
CA LEU A 192 -5.54 9.06 6.84
C LEU A 192 -5.03 7.82 7.57
N THR A 193 -4.69 6.77 6.82
CA THR A 193 -3.88 5.68 7.36
C THR A 193 -2.41 6.07 7.29
N ILE A 194 -1.64 5.80 8.34
CA ILE A 194 -0.22 6.13 8.41
C ILE A 194 0.60 4.86 8.62
N HIS A 195 1.55 4.61 7.73
CA HIS A 195 2.49 3.50 7.84
C HIS A 195 3.84 4.02 8.35
N PHE A 196 4.33 3.43 9.42
CA PHE A 196 5.63 3.74 10.01
C PHE A 196 6.62 2.61 9.76
N GLN A 197 7.91 2.94 9.90
CA GLN A 197 8.99 1.96 9.96
C GLN A 197 8.73 0.90 11.04
N GLY A 198 9.12 -0.34 10.75
CA GLY A 198 8.92 -1.49 11.64
C GLY A 198 7.50 -2.07 11.62
N ASP A 199 6.83 -1.96 10.46
CA ASP A 199 5.50 -2.55 10.21
C ASP A 199 4.45 -2.14 11.25
N GLN A 200 4.41 -0.83 11.52
CA GLN A 200 3.39 -0.21 12.38
C GLN A 200 2.44 0.58 11.51
N THR A 201 1.14 0.37 11.70
CA THR A 201 0.09 1.08 10.97
C THR A 201 -0.83 1.78 11.96
N LEU A 202 -1.03 3.07 11.79
CA LEU A 202 -2.02 3.85 12.53
C LEU A 202 -3.22 4.09 11.63
N ASP A 203 -4.39 3.66 12.07
CA ASP A 203 -5.63 3.88 11.35
C ASP A 203 -6.23 5.29 11.62
N PRO A 204 -7.22 5.71 10.82
CA PRO A 204 -7.95 6.97 11.03
C PRO A 204 -8.60 7.14 12.40
N ASP A 205 -8.93 6.05 13.08
CA ASP A 205 -9.65 6.03 14.36
C ASP A 205 -8.70 6.11 15.57
N GLY A 206 -7.40 6.27 15.33
CA GLY A 206 -6.40 6.39 16.39
C GLY A 206 -5.93 5.05 16.96
N ILE A 207 -6.14 3.96 16.22
CA ILE A 207 -5.70 2.63 16.62
C ILE A 207 -4.37 2.30 15.96
N LEU A 208 -3.36 2.06 16.79
CA LEU A 208 -2.05 1.63 16.36
C LEU A 208 -1.97 0.10 16.34
N ILE A 209 -1.63 -0.43 15.18
CA ILE A 209 -1.38 -1.83 14.92
C ILE A 209 0.12 -1.99 14.79
N ARG A 210 0.76 -2.76 15.70
CA ARG A 210 2.19 -3.08 15.65
C ARG A 210 2.36 -4.56 15.41
N ILE A 211 3.09 -4.91 14.36
CA ILE A 211 3.47 -6.30 14.14
C ILE A 211 4.78 -6.55 14.90
N ASN A 212 4.66 -7.16 16.09
CA ASN A 212 5.80 -7.40 16.98
C ASN A 212 6.57 -8.65 16.53
N HIS A 213 7.45 -8.47 15.55
CA HIS A 213 8.40 -9.50 15.15
C HIS A 213 9.82 -8.99 15.29
N ASP A 214 10.68 -9.83 15.87
CA ASP A 214 12.12 -9.70 15.71
C ASP A 214 12.42 -10.19 14.29
N ILE A 215 12.32 -9.29 13.32
CA ILE A 215 12.47 -9.62 11.90
C ILE A 215 13.96 -9.64 11.61
N ASP A 216 14.47 -10.79 11.17
CA ASP A 216 15.83 -10.87 10.63
C ASP A 216 15.99 -9.89 9.46
N PRO A 217 17.15 -9.20 9.35
CA PRO A 217 17.40 -8.29 8.23
C PRO A 217 17.24 -9.00 6.88
N TYR A 218 16.79 -8.26 5.86
CA TYR A 218 16.57 -8.81 4.53
C TYR A 218 17.86 -9.46 4.02
N PRO A 219 17.83 -10.74 3.60
CA PRO A 219 19.04 -11.42 3.17
C PRO A 219 19.69 -10.70 1.99
N ARG A 220 20.96 -10.34 2.11
CA ARG A 220 21.69 -9.64 1.03
C ARG A 220 21.71 -10.46 -0.25
N GLU A 221 21.69 -11.78 -0.12
CA GLU A 221 21.71 -12.73 -1.22
C GLU A 221 20.47 -12.58 -2.11
N LYS A 222 19.31 -12.23 -1.51
CA LYS A 222 18.06 -11.95 -2.24
C LYS A 222 18.08 -10.64 -3.02
N LEU A 223 19.03 -9.73 -2.77
CA LEU A 223 19.17 -8.51 -3.57
C LEU A 223 19.65 -8.88 -4.98
N VAL A 224 18.93 -8.41 -6.00
CA VAL A 224 19.30 -8.61 -7.40
C VAL A 224 20.22 -7.47 -7.81
N ALA A 225 21.50 -7.79 -7.99
CA ALA A 225 22.52 -6.82 -8.38
C ALA A 225 22.61 -6.72 -9.91
N VAL A 226 22.49 -5.50 -10.44
CA VAL A 226 22.56 -5.21 -11.87
C VAL A 226 23.63 -4.15 -12.16
N ASP A 227 24.34 -4.31 -13.28
CA ASP A 227 25.18 -3.24 -13.83
C ASP A 227 24.31 -2.22 -14.58
N TRP A 228 24.28 -1.00 -14.05
CA TRP A 228 23.50 0.12 -14.57
C TRP A 228 24.25 0.93 -15.63
N LYS A 229 25.34 0.41 -16.20
CA LYS A 229 26.06 1.06 -17.31
C LYS A 229 25.11 1.46 -18.45
N GLY A 230 25.26 2.69 -18.92
CA GLY A 230 24.39 3.28 -19.95
C GLY A 230 23.05 3.80 -19.44
N THR A 231 22.81 3.76 -18.13
CA THR A 231 21.63 4.36 -17.48
C THR A 231 22.05 5.54 -16.62
N ASN A 232 21.37 6.67 -16.76
CA ASN A 232 21.57 7.85 -15.94
C ASN A 232 20.80 7.69 -14.62
N LEU A 233 21.52 7.39 -13.55
CA LEU A 233 20.93 7.12 -12.23
C LEU A 233 20.20 8.32 -11.60
N LYS A 234 20.33 9.52 -12.17
CA LYS A 234 19.61 10.73 -11.72
C LYS A 234 18.29 10.94 -12.44
N VAL A 235 17.99 10.13 -13.46
CA VAL A 235 16.76 10.21 -14.26
C VAL A 235 15.92 8.98 -13.95
N GLU A 236 14.90 9.17 -13.11
CA GLU A 236 13.97 8.12 -12.69
C GLU A 236 13.08 7.68 -13.86
N SER A 237 12.22 8.59 -14.31
CA SER A 237 11.20 8.35 -15.34
C SER A 237 11.70 8.59 -16.76
N GLN A 238 11.14 7.86 -17.72
CA GLN A 238 11.37 8.08 -19.14
C GLN A 238 10.63 9.31 -19.69
N LYS A 239 9.69 9.88 -18.93
CA LYS A 239 8.88 11.05 -19.29
C LYS A 239 8.15 10.89 -20.65
N GLU A 240 7.60 11.98 -21.15
CA GLU A 240 6.92 12.03 -22.45
C GLU A 240 7.90 11.78 -23.61
N GLU A 241 9.17 12.14 -23.43
CA GLU A 241 10.22 12.00 -24.44
C GLU A 241 10.75 10.57 -24.59
N LYS A 242 10.33 9.62 -23.74
CA LYS A 242 10.84 8.24 -23.70
C LYS A 242 12.37 8.18 -23.59
N LEU A 243 12.91 8.89 -22.59
CA LEU A 243 14.35 8.95 -22.29
C LEU A 243 14.93 7.55 -22.08
N ALA A 244 15.66 7.07 -23.10
CA ALA A 244 16.15 5.70 -23.17
C ALA A 244 17.23 5.36 -22.13
N ASP A 245 17.85 6.37 -21.52
CA ASP A 245 18.84 6.25 -20.45
C ASP A 245 18.24 6.41 -19.05
N SER A 246 16.92 6.56 -18.92
CA SER A 246 16.25 6.57 -17.60
C SER A 246 16.23 5.19 -16.94
N ILE A 247 16.07 5.18 -15.60
CA ILE A 247 15.93 3.96 -14.81
C ILE A 247 14.67 3.20 -15.23
N GLN A 248 13.54 3.90 -15.37
CA GLN A 248 12.27 3.32 -15.79
C GLN A 248 12.37 2.69 -17.19
N ALA A 249 12.97 3.38 -18.18
CA ALA A 249 13.16 2.81 -19.52
C ALA A 249 14.06 1.56 -19.50
N ARG A 250 15.09 1.55 -18.64
CA ARG A 250 15.92 0.35 -18.44
C ARG A 250 15.11 -0.79 -17.81
N ALA A 251 14.30 -0.51 -16.79
CA ALA A 251 13.45 -1.50 -16.14
C ALA A 251 12.42 -2.09 -17.13
N ILE A 252 11.78 -1.25 -17.96
CA ILE A 252 10.85 -1.68 -19.01
C ILE A 252 11.55 -2.62 -20.01
N ARG A 253 12.75 -2.25 -20.49
CA ARG A 253 13.50 -3.11 -21.42
C ARG A 253 13.83 -4.48 -20.82
N ASP A 254 14.33 -4.50 -19.58
CA ASP A 254 14.70 -5.74 -18.91
C ASP A 254 13.45 -6.61 -18.65
N LEU A 255 12.32 -5.98 -18.30
CA LEU A 255 11.03 -6.63 -18.10
C LEU A 255 10.48 -7.27 -19.39
N LEU A 256 10.56 -6.56 -20.52
CA LEU A 256 10.12 -7.05 -21.83
C LEU A 256 11.05 -8.14 -22.37
N ALA A 257 12.32 -8.17 -21.95
CA ALA A 257 13.27 -9.22 -22.32
C ALA A 257 13.09 -10.50 -21.50
N GLU A 258 12.54 -10.42 -20.29
CA GLU A 258 12.31 -11.57 -19.41
C GLU A 258 11.27 -12.54 -19.99
N ARG A 259 10.17 -12.01 -20.53
CA ARG A 259 9.07 -12.79 -21.10
C ARG A 259 8.15 -11.94 -21.97
N ALA A 260 7.28 -12.61 -22.72
CA ALA A 260 6.13 -11.95 -23.32
C ALA A 260 5.10 -11.59 -22.23
N TRP A 261 4.71 -10.32 -22.22
CA TRP A 261 3.66 -9.76 -21.37
C TRP A 261 2.45 -9.39 -22.23
N ASP A 262 1.24 -9.62 -21.71
CA ASP A 262 0.02 -9.24 -22.42
C ASP A 262 -0.21 -7.73 -22.35
N VAL A 263 0.16 -7.11 -21.22
CA VAL A 263 0.12 -5.67 -21.00
C VAL A 263 1.36 -5.24 -20.21
N VAL A 264 2.02 -4.17 -20.66
CA VAL A 264 2.96 -3.37 -19.87
C VAL A 264 2.58 -1.91 -20.01
N LEU A 265 2.31 -1.26 -18.88
CA LEU A 265 1.81 0.10 -18.74
C LEU A 265 2.84 0.97 -18.02
N ASP A 266 3.12 2.13 -18.61
CA ASP A 266 3.84 3.23 -17.98
C ASP A 266 2.83 4.12 -17.24
N ASP A 267 2.66 3.84 -15.95
CA ASP A 267 1.67 4.46 -15.05
C ASP A 267 2.26 5.56 -14.14
N ASP A 268 3.53 5.93 -14.38
CA ASP A 268 4.29 6.96 -13.67
C ASP A 268 3.54 8.29 -13.51
N GLY A 269 3.52 8.79 -12.27
CA GLY A 269 3.05 10.11 -11.85
C GLY A 269 2.08 10.07 -10.66
N ALA A 270 1.76 11.24 -10.09
CA ALA A 270 0.94 11.33 -8.87
C ALA A 270 -0.34 10.46 -8.91
N GLY A 271 -0.58 9.68 -7.85
CA GLY A 271 -1.73 8.77 -7.76
C GLY A 271 -1.63 7.46 -8.54
N GLU A 272 -0.44 7.06 -8.99
CA GLU A 272 -0.17 5.78 -9.67
C GLU A 272 -0.51 4.53 -8.84
N VAL A 273 -0.66 3.41 -9.55
CA VAL A 273 -0.59 2.06 -8.96
C VAL A 273 0.87 1.69 -8.65
N ALA A 274 1.74 1.93 -9.63
CA ALA A 274 3.20 1.80 -9.58
C ALA A 274 3.79 2.51 -10.81
N ASP A 275 5.10 2.80 -10.84
CA ASP A 275 5.73 3.43 -12.02
C ASP A 275 5.54 2.60 -13.30
N ILE A 276 5.63 1.27 -13.17
CA ILE A 276 5.39 0.31 -14.27
C ILE A 276 4.48 -0.80 -13.77
N VAL A 277 3.41 -1.07 -14.52
CA VAL A 277 2.47 -2.17 -14.25
C VAL A 277 2.50 -3.16 -15.40
N ALA A 278 2.85 -4.41 -15.09
CA ALA A 278 2.85 -5.49 -16.06
C ALA A 278 1.89 -6.59 -15.67
N VAL A 279 1.09 -7.04 -16.63
CA VAL A 279 0.05 -8.04 -16.41
C VAL A 279 0.09 -9.06 -17.52
N THR A 280 0.01 -10.33 -17.15
CA THR A 280 -0.04 -11.43 -18.11
C THR A 280 -0.86 -12.59 -17.58
N LEU A 281 -1.56 -13.28 -18.47
CA LEU A 281 -2.20 -14.54 -18.15
C LEU A 281 -1.16 -15.66 -18.14
N THR A 282 -1.16 -16.45 -17.08
CA THR A 282 -0.42 -17.72 -17.01
C THR A 282 -1.40 -18.88 -17.13
N ASP A 283 -0.91 -20.12 -17.12
CA ASP A 283 -1.76 -21.30 -17.29
C ASP A 283 -2.88 -21.36 -16.23
N ASP A 284 -2.59 -20.95 -14.98
CA ASP A 284 -3.50 -21.12 -13.83
C ASP A 284 -3.80 -19.81 -13.07
N SER A 285 -3.19 -18.68 -13.42
CA SER A 285 -3.38 -17.41 -12.69
C SER A 285 -3.18 -16.18 -13.56
N VAL A 286 -3.69 -15.03 -13.12
CA VAL A 286 -3.26 -13.72 -13.64
C VAL A 286 -2.07 -13.24 -12.81
N LEU A 287 -0.93 -13.07 -13.47
CA LEU A 287 0.27 -12.50 -12.87
C LEU A 287 0.22 -10.97 -13.02
N VAL A 288 0.25 -10.28 -11.89
CA VAL A 288 0.38 -8.82 -11.79
C VAL A 288 1.74 -8.50 -11.19
N ARG A 289 2.55 -7.71 -11.89
CA ARG A 289 3.83 -7.21 -11.41
C ARG A 289 3.79 -5.68 -11.32
N LEU A 290 4.01 -5.17 -10.11
CA LEU A 290 4.07 -3.75 -9.79
C LEU A 290 5.52 -3.37 -9.54
N ILE A 291 6.05 -2.43 -10.32
CA ILE A 291 7.46 -2.05 -10.28
C ILE A 291 7.55 -0.60 -9.87
N HIS A 292 8.25 -0.35 -8.78
CA HIS A 292 8.48 0.99 -8.23
C HIS A 292 9.94 1.40 -8.47
N CYS A 293 10.15 2.49 -9.20
CA CYS A 293 11.46 3.01 -9.59
C CYS A 293 11.82 4.22 -8.74
N LYS A 294 13.10 4.32 -8.34
CA LYS A 294 13.57 5.50 -7.65
C LYS A 294 14.97 5.91 -8.11
N TYR A 295 15.20 7.20 -8.35
CA TYR A 295 16.53 7.71 -8.70
C TYR A 295 17.55 7.55 -7.56
N ALA A 296 18.83 7.61 -7.90
CA ALA A 296 19.92 7.73 -6.95
C ALA A 296 20.23 9.22 -6.73
N GLY A 297 19.90 9.77 -5.55
CA GLY A 297 20.04 11.20 -5.27
C GLY A 297 21.49 11.74 -5.26
N ALA A 298 22.51 10.88 -5.33
CA ALA A 298 23.93 11.25 -5.41
C ALA A 298 24.68 10.40 -6.46
N ALA A 299 25.82 10.91 -6.94
CA ALA A 299 26.67 10.23 -7.93
C ALA A 299 27.34 8.95 -7.40
N THR A 300 27.38 8.76 -6.08
CA THR A 300 27.93 7.58 -5.40
C THR A 300 26.81 6.81 -4.69
N ALA A 301 26.67 5.53 -5.03
CA ALA A 301 25.72 4.61 -4.41
C ALA A 301 26.06 4.36 -2.91
N GLY A 302 25.02 4.24 -2.09
CA GLY A 302 25.08 3.92 -0.67
C GLY A 302 25.16 5.15 0.25
N ALA A 303 24.00 5.55 0.81
CA ALA A 303 23.85 6.05 2.19
C ALA A 303 22.47 6.67 2.47
N ARG A 304 21.66 7.01 1.47
CA ARG A 304 20.35 7.62 1.73
C ARG A 304 19.31 6.57 2.05
N VAL A 305 18.87 6.58 3.30
CA VAL A 305 17.76 5.76 3.77
C VAL A 305 16.43 6.36 3.32
N ASP A 306 16.36 7.68 3.11
CA ASP A 306 15.14 8.39 2.68
C ASP A 306 14.61 7.92 1.33
N ASP A 307 15.47 7.83 0.30
CA ASP A 307 15.07 7.32 -1.03
C ASP A 307 14.56 5.87 -0.95
N LEU A 308 15.04 5.09 0.03
CA LEU A 308 14.58 3.73 0.28
C LEU A 308 13.26 3.69 1.05
N TYR A 309 13.06 4.59 2.02
CA TYR A 309 11.79 4.71 2.74
C TYR A 309 10.64 5.07 1.81
N GLU A 310 10.85 6.00 0.88
CA GLU A 310 9.84 6.41 -0.09
C GLU A 310 9.39 5.25 -0.98
N VAL A 311 10.34 4.55 -1.62
CA VAL A 311 10.03 3.43 -2.52
C VAL A 311 9.47 2.21 -1.77
N CYS A 312 9.88 1.99 -0.52
CA CYS A 312 9.23 1.01 0.36
C CYS A 312 7.79 1.42 0.71
N GLY A 313 7.54 2.70 0.92
CA GLY A 313 6.21 3.25 1.10
C GLY A 313 5.32 3.03 -0.11
N GLN A 314 5.82 3.27 -1.33
CA GLN A 314 5.10 2.95 -2.58
C GLN A 314 4.78 1.44 -2.67
N ALA A 315 5.75 0.57 -2.37
CA ALA A 315 5.54 -0.88 -2.34
C ALA A 315 4.43 -1.28 -1.35
N ILE A 316 4.47 -0.76 -0.11
CA ILE A 316 3.44 -1.00 0.91
C ILE A 316 2.08 -0.50 0.43
N LYS A 317 1.97 0.74 -0.08
CA LYS A 317 0.69 1.29 -0.56
C LYS A 317 0.09 0.46 -1.68
N SER A 318 0.91 -0.10 -2.55
CA SER A 318 0.45 -0.82 -3.73
C SER A 318 -0.22 -2.17 -3.42
N VAL A 319 -0.02 -2.73 -2.22
CA VAL A 319 -0.60 -4.04 -1.82
C VAL A 319 -2.13 -4.05 -1.83
N ARG A 320 -2.76 -2.90 -1.53
CA ARG A 320 -4.22 -2.76 -1.45
C ARG A 320 -4.93 -3.08 -2.76
N TRP A 321 -4.26 -2.84 -3.89
CA TRP A 321 -4.83 -3.07 -5.22
C TRP A 321 -5.13 -4.54 -5.48
N ARG A 322 -4.46 -5.45 -4.77
CA ARG A 322 -4.75 -6.87 -4.85
C ARG A 322 -6.15 -7.21 -4.36
N GLN A 323 -6.56 -6.66 -3.22
CA GLN A 323 -7.88 -6.89 -2.61
C GLN A 323 -9.00 -6.29 -3.47
N HIS A 324 -8.64 -5.33 -4.33
CA HIS A 324 -9.56 -4.55 -5.14
C HIS A 324 -9.13 -4.55 -6.60
N ILE A 325 -8.87 -5.75 -7.13
CA ILE A 325 -8.25 -5.93 -8.44
C ILE A 325 -9.05 -5.27 -9.57
N SER A 326 -10.39 -5.35 -9.53
CA SER A 326 -11.26 -4.72 -10.51
C SER A 326 -11.13 -3.19 -10.49
N ASP A 327 -10.92 -2.62 -9.30
CA ASP A 327 -10.73 -1.18 -9.12
C ASP A 327 -9.35 -0.74 -9.63
N MET A 328 -8.32 -1.57 -9.43
CA MET A 328 -7.00 -1.36 -10.02
C MET A 328 -7.07 -1.27 -11.54
N PHE A 329 -7.73 -2.24 -12.21
CA PHE A 329 -7.87 -2.23 -13.67
C PHE A 329 -8.63 -1.00 -14.18
N ARG A 330 -9.69 -0.59 -13.46
CA ARG A 330 -10.46 0.61 -13.76
C ARG A 330 -9.63 1.89 -13.58
N HIS A 331 -8.81 1.95 -12.54
CA HIS A 331 -7.89 3.07 -12.28
C HIS A 331 -6.83 3.19 -13.39
N LEU A 332 -6.20 2.07 -13.76
CA LEU A 332 -5.21 2.01 -14.85
C LEU A 332 -5.81 2.46 -16.19
N GLU A 333 -7.04 2.03 -16.50
CA GLU A 333 -7.76 2.50 -17.68
C GLU A 333 -7.92 4.03 -17.70
N GLN A 334 -8.41 4.60 -16.59
CA GLN A 334 -8.64 6.04 -16.47
C GLN A 334 -7.33 6.83 -16.61
N ARG A 335 -6.26 6.37 -15.95
CA ARG A 335 -4.94 7.00 -16.01
C ARG A 335 -4.31 6.90 -17.39
N ALA A 336 -4.36 5.74 -18.04
CA ALA A 336 -3.88 5.56 -19.40
C ALA A 336 -4.56 6.53 -20.38
N LYS A 337 -5.89 6.69 -20.28
CA LYS A 337 -6.66 7.64 -21.09
C LYS A 337 -6.26 9.09 -20.79
N LYS A 338 -6.16 9.47 -19.51
CA LYS A 338 -5.74 10.83 -19.10
C LYS A 338 -4.34 11.17 -19.62
N LYS A 339 -3.37 10.27 -19.46
CA LYS A 339 -1.98 10.43 -19.94
C LYS A 339 -1.97 10.66 -21.45
N TYR A 340 -2.61 9.77 -22.21
CA TYR A 340 -2.68 9.91 -23.67
C TYR A 340 -3.35 11.22 -24.11
N ASN A 341 -4.46 11.60 -23.47
CA ASN A 341 -5.18 12.85 -23.81
C ASN A 341 -4.36 14.11 -23.50
N ARG A 342 -3.51 14.06 -22.46
CA ARG A 342 -2.66 15.19 -22.04
C ARG A 342 -1.43 15.34 -22.92
N THR A 343 -0.75 14.24 -23.27
CA THR A 343 0.60 14.27 -23.83
C THR A 343 0.67 13.78 -25.28
N GLY A 344 -0.34 13.04 -25.74
CA GLY A 344 -0.32 12.33 -27.03
C GLY A 344 0.59 11.10 -27.05
N VAL A 345 1.28 10.78 -25.95
CA VAL A 345 2.20 9.65 -25.85
C VAL A 345 1.45 8.41 -25.38
N SER A 346 1.70 7.27 -26.04
CA SER A 346 1.12 5.99 -25.63
C SER A 346 1.65 5.59 -24.24
N PRO A 347 0.76 5.25 -23.29
CA PRO A 347 1.16 4.67 -22.01
C PRO A 347 1.48 3.17 -22.13
N TRP A 348 1.18 2.54 -23.27
CA TRP A 348 1.39 1.11 -23.50
C TRP A 348 2.79 0.84 -24.03
N GLU A 349 3.59 0.09 -23.27
CA GLU A 349 4.88 -0.46 -23.69
C GLU A 349 4.72 -1.85 -24.32
N ALA A 350 3.68 -2.58 -23.91
CA ALA A 350 3.21 -3.80 -24.55
C ALA A 350 1.69 -3.91 -24.37
N GLY A 351 1.03 -4.54 -25.34
CA GLY A 351 -0.42 -4.70 -25.33
C GLY A 351 -1.18 -3.41 -25.65
N ASP A 352 -2.46 -3.40 -25.29
CA ASP A 352 -3.38 -2.29 -25.53
C ASP A 352 -4.55 -2.30 -24.52
N LEU A 353 -5.46 -1.33 -24.68
CA LEU A 353 -6.65 -1.23 -23.84
C LEU A 353 -7.57 -2.45 -23.94
N ALA A 354 -7.64 -3.10 -25.10
CA ALA A 354 -8.46 -4.30 -25.26
C ALA A 354 -7.87 -5.50 -24.51
N ALA A 355 -6.54 -5.64 -24.51
CA ALA A 355 -5.83 -6.61 -23.69
C ALA A 355 -6.06 -6.37 -22.19
N LEU A 356 -6.01 -5.11 -21.74
CA LEU A 356 -6.31 -4.75 -20.35
C LEU A 356 -7.72 -5.21 -19.93
N TYR A 357 -8.74 -5.00 -20.79
CA TYR A 357 -10.10 -5.48 -20.50
C TYR A 357 -10.19 -7.00 -20.42
N ARG A 358 -9.55 -7.73 -21.35
CA ARG A 358 -9.50 -9.20 -21.28
C ARG A 358 -8.91 -9.67 -19.96
N LEU A 359 -7.79 -9.08 -19.54
CA LEU A 359 -7.12 -9.43 -18.29
C LEU A 359 -7.98 -9.12 -17.06
N ARG A 360 -8.70 -7.99 -17.05
CA ARG A 360 -9.66 -7.64 -15.99
C ARG A 360 -10.76 -8.69 -15.84
N ASP A 361 -11.29 -9.17 -16.96
CA ASP A 361 -12.36 -10.16 -16.94
C ASP A 361 -11.84 -11.53 -16.46
N HIS A 362 -10.61 -11.91 -16.84
CA HIS A 362 -9.95 -13.11 -16.32
C HIS A 362 -9.57 -13.01 -14.84
N ALA A 363 -9.08 -11.87 -14.38
CA ALA A 363 -8.64 -11.63 -13.00
C ALA A 363 -9.74 -11.82 -11.95
N GLN A 364 -11.01 -11.81 -12.36
CA GLN A 364 -12.16 -12.10 -11.50
C GLN A 364 -12.46 -13.60 -11.38
N LEU A 365 -11.90 -14.42 -12.28
CA LEU A 365 -12.24 -15.83 -12.45
C LEU A 365 -11.11 -16.77 -12.02
N VAL A 366 -9.87 -16.31 -12.02
CA VAL A 366 -8.69 -17.12 -11.70
C VAL A 366 -7.89 -16.50 -10.54
N PRO A 367 -7.09 -17.29 -9.82
CA PRO A 367 -6.17 -16.79 -8.81
C PRO A 367 -5.28 -15.65 -9.31
N LEU A 368 -4.89 -14.77 -8.39
CA LEU A 368 -3.95 -13.69 -8.65
C LEU A 368 -2.57 -14.06 -8.09
N THR A 369 -1.53 -13.79 -8.86
CA THR A 369 -0.15 -13.82 -8.38
C THR A 369 0.38 -12.40 -8.42
N PHE A 370 0.71 -11.83 -7.26
CA PHE A 370 1.25 -10.47 -7.16
C PHE A 370 2.77 -10.51 -6.94
N GLN A 371 3.48 -9.70 -7.71
CA GLN A 371 4.92 -9.48 -7.56
C GLN A 371 5.19 -7.99 -7.42
N ILE A 372 5.85 -7.59 -6.34
CA ILE A 372 6.29 -6.22 -6.15
C ILE A 372 7.80 -6.16 -6.38
N VAL A 373 8.23 -5.21 -7.21
CA VAL A 373 9.64 -5.01 -7.53
C VAL A 373 10.03 -3.59 -7.14
N ILE A 374 11.06 -3.46 -6.31
CA ILE A 374 11.70 -2.17 -6.03
C ILE A 374 12.95 -2.07 -6.91
N VAL A 375 13.05 -1.00 -7.69
CA VAL A 375 14.22 -0.69 -8.53
C VAL A 375 14.89 0.56 -7.96
N GLN A 376 15.97 0.34 -7.21
CA GLN A 376 16.70 1.42 -6.53
C GLN A 376 18.21 1.28 -6.76
N PRO A 377 18.75 1.82 -7.86
CA PRO A 377 20.19 1.78 -8.18
C PRO A 377 21.08 2.59 -7.22
N GLY A 378 20.50 3.43 -6.35
CA GLY A 378 21.21 4.08 -5.26
C GLY A 378 21.59 3.12 -4.12
N LEU A 379 20.90 1.99 -3.99
CA LEU A 379 21.26 0.90 -3.08
C LEU A 379 22.36 0.05 -3.73
N SER A 380 23.39 -0.30 -2.95
CA SER A 380 24.42 -1.27 -3.38
C SER A 380 24.29 -2.54 -2.57
N LYS A 381 24.31 -3.70 -3.24
CA LYS A 381 24.25 -5.02 -2.59
C LYS A 381 25.38 -5.19 -1.56
N GLN A 382 26.59 -4.76 -1.91
CA GLN A 382 27.77 -4.85 -1.06
C GLN A 382 27.72 -3.89 0.13
N LYS A 383 27.19 -2.67 -0.08
CA LYS A 383 27.23 -1.58 0.91
C LYS A 383 25.92 -1.35 1.67
N ALA A 384 24.87 -2.13 1.39
CA ALA A 384 23.58 -1.98 2.07
C ALA A 384 23.79 -1.97 3.59
N THR A 385 23.22 -1.02 4.33
CA THR A 385 23.37 -0.95 5.79
C THR A 385 22.41 -1.90 6.49
N ALA A 386 22.61 -2.15 7.79
CA ALA A 386 21.66 -2.93 8.58
C ALA A 386 20.25 -2.32 8.54
N ASP A 387 20.15 -0.99 8.71
CA ASP A 387 18.88 -0.27 8.67
C ASP A 387 18.16 -0.41 7.32
N GLN A 388 18.90 -0.36 6.21
CA GLN A 388 18.33 -0.57 4.87
C GLN A 388 17.78 -1.99 4.70
N LEU A 389 18.52 -3.00 5.19
CA LEU A 389 18.07 -4.39 5.13
C LEU A 389 16.89 -4.65 6.08
N GLN A 390 16.86 -4.02 7.25
CA GLN A 390 15.74 -4.10 8.19
C GLN A 390 14.46 -3.50 7.59
N GLN A 391 14.61 -2.37 6.90
CA GLN A 391 13.50 -1.73 6.21
C GLN A 391 12.96 -2.64 5.09
N LEU A 392 13.83 -3.21 4.27
CA LEU A 392 13.41 -4.16 3.23
C LEU A 392 12.74 -5.42 3.79
N ALA A 393 13.19 -5.90 4.94
CA ALA A 393 12.58 -7.05 5.61
C ALA A 393 11.17 -6.72 6.10
N SER A 394 10.99 -5.54 6.69
CA SER A 394 9.69 -5.04 7.11
C SER A 394 8.73 -4.89 5.93
N THR A 395 9.22 -4.35 4.80
CA THR A 395 8.45 -4.25 3.56
C THR A 395 8.09 -5.64 3.01
N GLU A 396 9.05 -6.57 2.91
CA GLU A 396 8.79 -7.95 2.42
C GLU A 396 7.74 -8.64 3.28
N LEU A 397 7.85 -8.51 4.60
CA LEU A 397 6.91 -9.10 5.54
C LEU A 397 5.50 -8.57 5.33
N HIS A 398 5.35 -7.24 5.29
CA HIS A 398 4.07 -6.58 5.08
C HIS A 398 3.43 -7.05 3.77
N VAL A 399 4.15 -6.93 2.65
CA VAL A 399 3.69 -7.28 1.31
C VAL A 399 3.28 -8.76 1.21
N ARG A 400 4.04 -9.65 1.86
CA ARG A 400 3.71 -11.08 1.93
C ARG A 400 2.46 -11.34 2.79
N HIS A 401 2.32 -10.66 3.93
CA HIS A 401 1.20 -10.91 4.85
C HIS A 401 -0.11 -10.30 4.36
N THR A 402 -0.07 -9.10 3.77
CA THR A 402 -1.29 -8.37 3.37
C THR A 402 -1.76 -8.67 1.95
N ALA A 403 -0.84 -9.05 1.06
CA ALA A 403 -1.14 -9.33 -0.34
C ALA A 403 -0.60 -10.67 -0.86
N ASP A 404 0.00 -11.54 -0.02
CA ASP A 404 0.59 -12.82 -0.49
C ASP A 404 1.47 -12.63 -1.73
N ALA A 405 2.20 -11.51 -1.73
CA ALA A 405 3.01 -11.06 -2.84
C ALA A 405 4.49 -11.25 -2.53
N SER A 406 5.28 -11.52 -3.56
CA SER A 406 6.74 -11.58 -3.43
C SER A 406 7.35 -10.20 -3.58
N LEU A 407 8.38 -9.88 -2.79
CA LEU A 407 9.21 -8.69 -2.99
C LEU A 407 10.52 -9.06 -3.71
N THR A 408 10.84 -8.35 -4.79
CA THR A 408 12.16 -8.39 -5.43
C THR A 408 12.79 -7.00 -5.36
N VAL A 409 14.07 -6.92 -5.02
CA VAL A 409 14.80 -5.66 -4.93
C VAL A 409 15.95 -5.67 -5.91
N ILE A 410 15.85 -4.84 -6.95
CA ILE A 410 16.89 -4.61 -7.95
C ILE A 410 17.72 -3.41 -7.50
N CYS A 411 19.02 -3.62 -7.39
CA CYS A 411 19.97 -2.65 -6.86
C CYS A 411 21.25 -2.65 -7.70
N ASN A 412 22.18 -1.78 -7.32
CA ASN A 412 23.51 -1.76 -7.90
C ASN A 412 24.39 -2.87 -7.29
N THR A 413 25.41 -3.28 -8.06
CA THR A 413 26.37 -4.31 -7.68
C THR A 413 27.10 -4.07 -6.35
#